data_AF-A0A2N5M1L5-F1
#
_entry.id   AF-A0A2N5M1L5-F1
#
_cell.length_a   1.000
_cell.length_b   1.000
_cell.length_c   1.000
_cell.angle_alpha   90.00
_cell.angle_beta   90.00
_cell.angle_gamma   90.00
#
_symmetry.space_group_name_H-M   'P 1'
#
loop_
_entity.id
_entity.type
_entity.pdbx_description
1 polymer ?
#
loop_
_entity_poly.entity_id
_entity_poly.type
_entity_poly.pdbx_seq_one_letter_code
_entity_poly.pdbx_strand_id
1 'polypeptide(L)'
;MKIDGEVRKISSNELVIYDIELTEYIERKIAVLKLQTREPIIGESELLGIYNAIRGANITGPKARDIHKTSLQNIQRKNLCVMCNQPVSDKVATYCLTNKIFNGQIYCYDHQKRFSDI
;
A
#
# COMPACT_ATOMS: atom_id res chain seq x y z
N MET A 1 -2.05 3.52 15.55
CA MET A 1 -1.94 2.12 16.03
C MET A 1 -1.78 2.18 17.55
N LYS A 2 -2.83 1.89 18.33
CA LYS A 2 -2.73 1.88 19.79
C LYS A 2 -2.20 0.51 20.20
N ILE A 3 -0.93 0.47 20.60
CA ILE A 3 -0.34 -0.73 21.21
C ILE A 3 -0.84 -0.78 22.64
N ASP A 4 -1.41 -1.92 23.01
CA ASP A 4 -1.98 -2.16 24.33
C ASP A 4 -0.93 -1.92 25.45
N GLY A 5 -1.38 -1.41 26.60
CA GLY A 5 -0.52 -0.98 27.71
C GLY A 5 0.30 -2.10 28.33
N GLU A 6 -0.20 -3.33 28.25
CA GLU A 6 0.46 -4.54 28.76
C GLU A 6 1.63 -4.97 27.86
N VAL A 7 1.47 -4.85 26.54
CA VAL A 7 2.53 -5.15 25.55
C VAL A 7 3.73 -4.21 25.69
N ARG A 8 3.54 -3.02 26.27
CA ARG A 8 4.62 -2.07 26.57
C ARG A 8 5.46 -2.41 27.80
N LYS A 9 5.03 -3.36 28.65
CA LYS A 9 5.72 -3.75 29.89
C LYS A 9 6.51 -5.05 29.79
N ILE A 10 6.58 -5.67 28.61
CA ILE A 10 7.27 -6.94 28.41
C ILE A 10 8.77 -6.76 28.67
N SER A 11 9.29 -7.52 29.63
CA SER A 11 10.72 -7.59 29.97
C SER A 11 11.50 -8.45 28.96
N SER A 12 12.84 -8.31 28.92
CA SER A 12 13.67 -9.05 27.96
C SER A 12 13.53 -10.56 28.06
N ASN A 13 13.27 -11.11 29.25
CA ASN A 13 13.09 -12.55 29.46
C ASN A 13 11.72 -13.01 28.92
N GLU A 14 10.68 -12.19 29.08
CA GLU A 14 9.37 -12.47 28.53
C GLU A 14 9.38 -12.41 27.00
N LEU A 15 10.15 -11.49 26.38
CA LEU A 15 10.35 -11.47 24.93
C LEU A 15 10.96 -12.77 24.40
N VAL A 16 11.95 -13.33 25.10
CA VAL A 16 12.58 -14.61 24.72
C VAL A 16 11.58 -15.76 24.86
N ILE A 17 10.78 -15.77 25.92
CA ILE A 17 9.71 -16.77 26.11
C ILE A 17 8.69 -16.66 24.97
N TYR A 18 8.23 -15.45 24.63
CA TYR A 18 7.32 -15.24 23.51
C TYR A 18 7.89 -15.70 22.17
N ASP A 19 9.18 -15.47 21.91
CA ASP A 19 9.81 -15.89 20.66
C ASP A 19 9.90 -17.42 20.56
N ILE A 20 10.24 -18.10 21.65
CA ILE A 20 10.26 -19.57 21.73
C ILE A 20 8.84 -20.13 21.58
N GLU A 21 7.87 -19.64 22.36
CA GLU A 21 6.49 -20.11 22.33
C GLU A 21 5.83 -19.86 20.96
N LEU A 22 6.12 -18.71 20.34
CA LEU A 22 5.64 -18.39 19.01
C LEU A 22 6.27 -19.30 17.96
N THR A 23 7.58 -19.55 18.04
CA THR A 23 8.29 -20.45 17.14
C THR A 23 7.72 -21.86 17.24
N GLU A 24 7.58 -22.40 18.46
CA GLU A 24 6.97 -23.71 18.68
C GLU A 24 5.51 -23.76 18.19
N TYR A 25 4.74 -22.70 18.40
CA TYR A 25 3.36 -22.62 17.93
C TYR A 25 3.30 -22.64 16.40
N ILE A 26 4.16 -21.87 15.73
CA ILE A 26 4.29 -21.86 14.26
C ILE A 26 4.67 -23.25 13.76
N GLU A 27 5.67 -23.89 14.36
CA GLU A 27 6.11 -25.23 13.98
C GLU A 27 5.01 -26.27 14.15
N ARG A 28 4.26 -26.24 15.27
CA ARG A 28 3.09 -27.10 15.50
C ARG A 28 2.02 -26.87 14.43
N LYS A 29 1.73 -25.61 14.07
CA LYS A 29 0.76 -25.29 13.01
C LYS A 29 1.23 -25.78 11.65
N ILE A 30 2.51 -25.62 11.32
CA ILE A 30 3.09 -26.14 10.09
C ILE A 30 2.99 -27.67 10.04
N ALA A 31 3.29 -28.37 11.15
CA ALA A 31 3.19 -29.83 11.22
C ALA A 31 1.74 -30.31 11.01
N VAL A 32 0.76 -29.66 11.64
CA VAL A 32 -0.66 -29.96 11.42
C VAL A 32 -1.08 -29.72 9.97
N LEU A 33 -0.67 -28.58 9.37
CA LEU A 33 -0.96 -28.28 7.98
C LEU A 33 -0.36 -29.34 7.04
N LYS A 34 0.91 -29.72 7.25
CA LYS A 34 1.58 -30.79 6.49
C LYS A 34 0.91 -32.16 6.63
N LEU A 35 0.26 -32.45 7.76
CA LEU A 35 -0.52 -33.69 7.94
C LEU A 35 -1.88 -33.63 7.22
N GLN A 36 -2.51 -32.45 7.17
CA GLN A 36 -3.82 -32.25 6.56
C GLN A 36 -3.73 -32.15 5.02
N THR A 37 -2.68 -31.53 4.50
CA THR A 37 -2.41 -31.40 3.06
C THR A 37 -1.26 -32.33 2.67
N ARG A 38 -1.58 -33.41 1.93
CA ARG A 38 -0.58 -34.40 1.46
C ARG A 38 0.52 -33.79 0.57
N GLU A 39 0.19 -32.69 -0.12
CA GLU A 39 1.10 -31.95 -0.98
C GLU A 39 0.97 -30.44 -0.69
N PRO A 40 2.04 -29.65 -0.90
CA PRO A 40 1.97 -28.20 -0.82
C PRO A 40 0.90 -27.63 -1.76
N ILE A 41 0.20 -26.59 -1.32
CA ILE A 41 -0.81 -25.89 -2.12
C ILE A 41 -0.21 -25.34 -3.43
N ILE A 42 1.07 -24.96 -3.39
CA ILE A 42 1.84 -24.45 -4.51
C ILE A 42 2.95 -25.46 -4.80
N GLY A 43 2.91 -26.10 -5.96
CA GLY A 43 3.95 -27.03 -6.40
C GLY A 43 5.27 -26.32 -6.72
N GLU A 44 6.37 -27.06 -6.79
CA GLU A 44 7.69 -26.47 -7.09
C GLU A 44 7.73 -25.76 -8.45
N SER A 45 7.04 -26.31 -9.45
CA SER A 45 6.94 -25.71 -10.79
C SER A 45 6.19 -24.38 -10.76
N GLU A 46 5.11 -24.30 -9.98
CA GLU A 46 4.32 -23.07 -9.81
C GLU A 46 5.12 -22.02 -9.01
N LEU A 47 5.80 -22.44 -7.95
CA LEU A 47 6.71 -21.59 -7.17
C LEU A 47 7.79 -20.96 -8.08
N LEU A 48 8.41 -21.78 -8.93
CA LEU A 48 9.42 -21.32 -9.88
C LEU A 48 8.82 -20.38 -10.94
N GLY A 49 7.60 -20.66 -11.40
CA GLY A 49 6.85 -19.80 -12.30
C GLY A 49 6.59 -18.42 -11.70
N ILE A 50 6.09 -18.37 -10.47
CA ILE A 50 5.85 -17.12 -9.72
C ILE A 50 7.16 -16.36 -9.54
N TYR A 51 8.23 -17.05 -9.10
CA TYR A 51 9.54 -16.43 -8.93
C TYR A 51 10.04 -15.80 -10.23
N ASN A 52 9.99 -16.53 -11.34
CA ASN A 52 10.46 -16.04 -12.64
C ASN A 52 9.62 -14.88 -13.15
N ALA A 53 8.30 -14.90 -12.94
CA ALA A 53 7.42 -13.79 -13.31
C ALA A 53 7.78 -12.51 -12.54
N ILE A 54 7.94 -12.60 -11.22
CA ILE A 54 8.33 -11.47 -10.38
C ILE A 54 9.73 -10.98 -10.76
N ARG A 55 10.67 -11.91 -10.96
CA ARG A 55 12.06 -11.59 -11.33
C ARG A 55 12.13 -10.91 -12.70
N GLY A 56 11.36 -11.36 -13.68
CA GLY A 56 11.31 -10.76 -15.01
C GLY A 56 10.68 -9.36 -15.00
N ALA A 57 9.68 -9.13 -14.16
CA ALA A 57 9.06 -7.82 -13.98
C ALA A 57 9.89 -6.85 -13.11
N ASN A 58 10.87 -7.35 -12.35
CA ASN A 58 11.64 -6.55 -11.43
C ASN A 58 12.60 -5.58 -12.16
N ILE A 59 12.43 -4.29 -11.90
CA ILE A 59 13.30 -3.24 -12.47
C ILE A 59 14.64 -3.24 -11.71
N THR A 60 15.65 -3.89 -12.29
CA THR A 60 17.00 -4.00 -11.70
C THR A 60 17.84 -2.74 -11.87
N GLY A 61 17.68 -2.03 -12.99
CA GLY A 61 18.47 -0.84 -13.31
C GLY A 61 18.19 0.35 -12.37
N PRO A 62 19.21 0.94 -11.70
CA PRO A 62 19.01 2.05 -10.77
C PRO A 62 18.30 3.25 -11.41
N LYS A 63 18.73 3.65 -12.61
CA LYS A 63 18.12 4.76 -13.36
C LYS A 63 16.65 4.51 -13.72
N ALA A 64 16.34 3.30 -14.21
CA ALA A 64 14.98 2.92 -14.56
C ALA A 64 14.08 2.86 -13.32
N ARG A 65 14.62 2.41 -12.18
CA ARG A 65 13.93 2.38 -10.89
C ARG A 65 13.64 3.77 -10.35
N ASP A 66 14.56 4.71 -10.49
CA ASP A 66 14.35 6.11 -10.08
C ASP A 66 13.31 6.81 -10.96
N ILE A 67 13.35 6.60 -12.28
CA ILE A 67 12.31 7.09 -13.20
C ILE A 67 10.95 6.50 -12.81
N HIS A 68 10.88 5.20 -12.52
CA HIS A 68 9.65 4.57 -12.05
C HIS A 68 9.15 5.20 -10.75
N LYS A 69 10.01 5.38 -9.75
CA LYS A 69 9.67 5.99 -8.45
C LYS A 69 9.14 7.42 -8.61
N THR A 70 9.80 8.23 -9.43
CA THR A 70 9.35 9.61 -9.72
C THR A 70 8.03 9.63 -10.48
N SER A 71 7.82 8.72 -11.43
CA SER A 71 6.54 8.62 -12.16
C SER A 71 5.36 8.29 -11.23
N LEU A 72 5.55 7.40 -10.24
CA LEU A 72 4.54 7.07 -9.25
C LEU A 72 4.20 8.25 -8.34
N GLN A 73 5.20 9.04 -7.93
CA GLN A 73 4.98 10.25 -7.14
C GLN A 73 4.23 11.32 -7.94
N ASN A 74 4.47 11.42 -9.25
CA ASN A 74 3.77 12.36 -10.11
C ASN A 74 2.29 11.97 -10.35
N ILE A 75 1.97 10.67 -10.35
CA ILE A 75 0.56 10.20 -10.40
C ILE A 75 -0.21 10.68 -9.16
N GLN A 76 0.40 10.64 -7.97
CA GLN A 76 -0.22 11.16 -6.73
C GLN A 76 -0.41 12.68 -6.72
N ARG A 77 0.32 13.42 -7.57
CA ARG A 77 0.27 14.89 -7.64
C ARG A 77 -0.61 15.44 -8.76
N LYS A 78 -1.36 14.60 -9.50
CA LYS A 78 -2.13 15.05 -10.68
C LYS A 78 -3.30 15.98 -10.37
N ASN A 79 -3.84 15.93 -9.16
CA ASN A 79 -5.06 16.64 -8.81
C ASN A 79 -4.78 17.60 -7.66
N LEU A 80 -4.16 18.75 -7.94
CA LEU A 80 -3.94 19.80 -6.94
C LEU A 80 -4.93 20.95 -7.18
N CYS A 81 -5.42 21.54 -6.10
CA CYS A 81 -6.24 22.74 -6.19
C CYS A 81 -5.38 23.94 -6.61
N VAL A 82 -5.83 24.72 -7.60
CA VAL A 82 -5.10 25.91 -8.09
C VAL A 82 -4.91 26.99 -7.03
N MET A 83 -5.82 27.10 -6.05
CA MET A 83 -5.80 28.17 -5.04
C MET A 83 -4.95 27.86 -3.81
N CYS A 84 -4.89 26.60 -3.37
CA CYS A 84 -4.22 26.20 -2.12
C CYS A 84 -3.22 25.06 -2.28
N ASN A 85 -3.05 24.55 -3.50
CA ASN A 85 -2.15 23.46 -3.86
C ASN A 85 -2.37 22.16 -3.04
N GLN A 86 -3.56 22.02 -2.44
CA GLN A 86 -3.94 20.83 -1.71
C GLN A 86 -4.35 19.72 -2.67
N PRO A 87 -4.00 18.45 -2.39
CA PRO A 87 -4.44 17.33 -3.19
C PRO A 87 -5.96 17.14 -3.09
N VAL A 88 -6.59 16.88 -4.23
CA VAL A 88 -8.02 16.59 -4.34
C VAL A 88 -8.23 15.20 -4.95
N SER A 89 -9.36 14.57 -4.64
CA SER A 89 -9.67 13.24 -5.18
C SER A 89 -9.94 13.29 -6.69
N ASP A 90 -9.79 12.15 -7.37
CA ASP A 90 -10.08 12.02 -8.82
C ASP A 90 -11.52 12.42 -9.15
N LYS A 91 -12.47 12.15 -8.25
CA LYS A 91 -13.87 12.55 -8.42
C LYS A 91 -14.02 14.07 -8.45
N VAL A 92 -13.32 14.76 -7.55
CA VAL A 92 -13.33 16.23 -7.44
C VAL A 92 -12.65 16.86 -8.65
N ALA A 93 -11.51 16.31 -9.10
CA ALA A 93 -10.84 16.76 -10.31
C ALA A 93 -11.69 16.57 -11.56
N THR A 94 -12.32 15.40 -11.72
CA THR A 94 -13.22 15.11 -12.85
C THR A 94 -14.42 16.05 -12.86
N TYR A 95 -15.02 16.31 -11.69
CA TYR A 95 -16.11 17.27 -11.55
C TYR A 95 -15.68 18.69 -11.98
N CYS A 96 -14.50 19.14 -11.53
CA CYS A 96 -13.97 20.44 -11.93
C CYS A 96 -13.69 20.54 -13.44
N LEU A 97 -13.13 19.50 -14.05
CA LEU A 97 -12.78 19.48 -15.48
C LEU A 97 -14.00 19.37 -16.41
N THR A 98 -15.07 18.72 -15.94
CA THR A 98 -16.32 18.55 -16.71
C THR A 98 -17.25 19.76 -16.61
N ASN A 99 -17.18 20.52 -15.52
CA ASN A 99 -18.03 21.68 -15.30
C ASN A 99 -17.37 22.98 -15.82
N LYS A 100 -18.05 23.64 -16.77
CA LYS A 100 -17.53 24.84 -17.46
C LYS A 100 -17.28 26.03 -16.54
N ILE A 101 -17.93 26.09 -15.36
CA ILE A 101 -17.76 27.19 -14.40
C ILE A 101 -16.32 27.32 -13.86
N PHE A 102 -15.55 26.23 -13.91
CA PHE A 102 -14.19 26.18 -13.39
C PHE A 102 -13.13 26.37 -14.48
N ASN A 103 -13.50 26.67 -15.73
CA ASN A 103 -12.58 26.94 -16.84
C ASN A 103 -11.47 25.88 -17.02
N GLY A 104 -11.78 24.60 -16.75
CA GLY A 104 -10.81 23.50 -16.84
C GLY A 104 -9.75 23.50 -15.75
N GLN A 105 -9.93 24.27 -14.66
CA GLN A 105 -9.05 24.29 -13.50
C GLN A 105 -9.62 23.45 -12.36
N ILE A 106 -8.75 22.89 -11.53
CA ILE A 106 -9.13 22.01 -10.41
C ILE A 106 -9.20 22.83 -9.11
N TYR A 107 -10.31 22.68 -8.37
CA TYR A 107 -10.53 23.34 -7.09
C TYR A 107 -10.93 22.32 -6.01
N CYS A 108 -10.48 22.52 -4.77
CA CYS A 108 -10.95 21.72 -3.63
C CYS A 108 -12.40 22.12 -3.27
N TYR A 109 -13.08 21.29 -2.49
CA TYR A 109 -14.49 21.49 -2.13
C TYR A 109 -14.77 22.87 -1.54
N ASP A 110 -13.90 23.39 -0.68
CA ASP A 110 -14.07 24.71 -0.07
C ASP A 110 -13.93 25.86 -1.08
N HIS A 111 -13.06 25.70 -2.08
CA HIS A 111 -12.91 26.69 -3.15
C HIS A 111 -13.99 26.55 -4.23
N GLN A 112 -14.55 25.36 -4.43
CA GLN A 112 -15.69 25.16 -5.33
C GLN A 112 -16.93 25.93 -4.87
N LYS A 113 -17.18 25.98 -3.55
CA LYS A 113 -18.32 26.72 -2.99
C LYS A 113 -18.31 28.22 -3.33
N ARG A 114 -17.13 28.81 -3.50
CA ARG A 114 -17.00 30.22 -3.89
C ARG A 114 -17.58 30.50 -5.28
N PHE A 115 -17.74 29.47 -6.12
CA PHE A 115 -18.38 29.57 -7.43
C PHE A 115 -19.86 29.19 -7.40
N SER A 116 -20.37 28.61 -6.30
CA SER A 116 -21.81 28.29 -6.13
C SER A 116 -22.62 29.38 -5.44
N ASP A 117 -21.95 30.41 -4.92
CA ASP A 117 -22.57 31.52 -4.19
C ASP A 117 -22.76 32.79 -5.07
N ILE A 118 -22.78 32.63 -6.41
CA ILE A 118 -23.08 33.68 -7.40
C ILE A 118 -24.29 33.26 -8.24
#